data_AF-A0A955GLM1-F1
#
_entry.id   AF-A0A955GLM1-F1
#
_cell.length_a   1.000
_cell.length_b   1.000
_cell.length_c   1.000
_cell.angle_alpha   90.00
_cell.angle_beta   90.00
_cell.angle_gamma   90.00
#
_symmetry.space_group_name_H-M   'P 1'
#
loop_
_entity.id
_entity.type
_entity.pdbx_description
1 polymer ?
#
loop_
_entity_poly.entity_id
_entity_poly.type
_entity_poly.pdbx_seq_one_letter_code
_entity_poly.pdbx_strand_id
1 'polypeptide(L)'
;MNKSSSASSLATINLEETINSVLSSIEREREREVVSRRFGLFDRKETLEQIGELLGITRERVRQLEKAIVSKLKSAASADKLPALQEAQEIILEIVHTNGDIMRISQLAKLLTPEGTKIDQSRIGFIAELAPNLISIEESDHFYAATGDRQKYDEKTVREQTAKVVETIKKTIGEPASIEKVAEVYGSEDTAHVAALASISKHLAHLND
;
A
#
# COMPACT_ATOMS: atom_id res chain seq x y z
N MET A 1 -25.72 31.59 12.30
CA MET A 1 -25.64 30.46 11.35
C MET A 1 -24.33 29.74 11.60
N ASN A 2 -24.32 28.77 12.52
CA ASN A 2 -23.17 27.93 12.83
C ASN A 2 -23.48 26.52 12.35
N LYS A 3 -22.77 26.05 11.32
CA LYS A 3 -22.48 24.63 11.16
C LYS A 3 -20.98 24.51 11.00
N SER A 4 -20.34 24.34 12.16
CA SER A 4 -19.03 23.76 12.31
C SER A 4 -18.90 22.55 11.38
N SER A 5 -17.88 22.62 10.53
CA SER A 5 -17.29 21.51 9.79
C SER A 5 -17.26 20.27 10.70
N SER A 6 -18.03 19.25 10.33
CA SER A 6 -17.94 17.93 10.96
C SER A 6 -16.55 17.40 10.62
N ALA A 7 -15.70 17.25 11.64
CA ALA A 7 -14.57 16.36 11.55
C ALA A 7 -15.10 15.03 11.01
N SER A 8 -14.69 14.67 9.79
CA SER A 8 -14.97 13.35 9.23
C SER A 8 -14.45 12.35 10.24
N SER A 9 -15.34 11.59 10.87
CA SER A 9 -14.94 10.42 11.64
C SER A 9 -14.36 9.45 10.61
N LEU A 10 -13.05 9.50 10.40
CA LEU A 10 -12.35 8.54 9.57
C LEU A 10 -12.78 7.15 10.03
N ALA A 11 -13.47 6.43 9.16
CA ALA A 11 -13.96 5.11 9.47
C ALA A 11 -12.76 4.25 9.92
N THR A 12 -12.77 3.81 11.17
CA THR A 12 -11.72 2.94 11.68
C THR A 12 -11.96 1.55 11.10
N ILE A 13 -11.00 1.07 10.31
CA ILE A 13 -11.06 -0.25 9.70
C ILE A 13 -10.56 -1.31 10.69
N ASN A 14 -11.25 -2.45 10.77
CA ASN A 14 -10.73 -3.63 11.46
C ASN A 14 -9.89 -4.48 10.49
N LEU A 15 -8.60 -4.12 10.34
CA LEU A 15 -7.68 -4.84 9.45
C LEU A 15 -7.61 -6.34 9.74
N GLU A 16 -7.68 -6.73 11.01
CA GLU A 16 -7.61 -8.15 11.38
C GLU A 16 -8.81 -8.94 10.86
N GLU A 17 -10.00 -8.39 11.04
CA GLU A 17 -11.24 -9.00 10.57
C GLU A 17 -11.30 -9.07 9.05
N THR A 18 -10.89 -8.00 8.35
CA THR A 18 -10.74 -8.01 6.88
C THR A 18 -9.84 -9.16 6.43
N ILE A 19 -8.68 -9.31 7.08
CA ILE A 19 -7.69 -10.33 6.70
C ILE A 19 -8.20 -11.74 7.01
N ASN A 20 -8.81 -11.95 8.18
CA ASN A 20 -9.41 -13.22 8.54
C ASN A 20 -10.52 -13.63 7.55
N SER A 21 -11.36 -12.66 7.13
CA SER A 21 -12.39 -12.87 6.11
C SER A 21 -11.79 -13.29 4.77
N VAL A 22 -10.76 -12.58 4.28
CA VAL A 22 -10.07 -12.93 3.03
C VAL A 22 -9.43 -14.32 3.12
N LEU A 23 -8.71 -14.61 4.20
CA LEU A 23 -8.05 -15.90 4.39
C LEU A 23 -9.05 -17.06 4.47
N SER A 24 -10.24 -16.85 5.06
CA SER A 24 -11.29 -17.87 5.17
C SER A 24 -11.77 -18.39 3.81
N SER A 25 -11.59 -17.61 2.74
CA SER A 25 -11.90 -18.02 1.36
C SER A 25 -10.92 -19.06 0.80
N ILE A 26 -9.77 -19.27 1.44
CA ILE A 26 -8.77 -20.27 1.06
C ILE A 26 -9.14 -21.60 1.73
N GLU A 27 -9.60 -22.55 0.92
CA GLU A 27 -10.10 -23.85 1.38
C GLU A 27 -9.08 -24.64 2.22
N ARG A 28 -7.80 -24.57 1.84
CA ARG A 28 -6.75 -25.42 2.41
C ARG A 28 -5.98 -24.67 3.49
N GLU A 29 -5.99 -25.20 4.71
CA GLU A 29 -5.27 -24.63 5.87
C GLU A 29 -3.80 -24.35 5.57
N ARG A 30 -3.11 -25.30 4.92
CA ARG A 30 -1.70 -25.15 4.56
C ARG A 30 -1.45 -23.99 3.59
N GLU A 31 -2.41 -23.69 2.71
CA GLU A 31 -2.33 -22.56 1.79
C GLU A 31 -2.56 -21.23 2.54
N ARG A 32 -3.50 -21.21 3.50
CA ARG A 32 -3.67 -20.07 4.43
C ARG A 32 -2.41 -19.79 5.22
N GLU A 33 -1.77 -20.83 5.75
CA GLU A 33 -0.55 -20.68 6.54
C GLU A 33 0.61 -20.11 5.69
N VAL A 34 0.80 -20.61 4.47
CA VAL A 34 1.81 -20.07 3.53
C VAL A 34 1.59 -18.57 3.32
N VAL A 35 0.37 -18.13 3.01
CA VAL A 35 0.08 -16.71 2.75
C VAL A 35 0.25 -15.89 4.03
N SER A 36 -0.30 -16.34 5.15
CA SER A 36 -0.25 -15.60 6.42
C SER A 36 1.18 -15.29 6.85
N ARG A 37 2.08 -16.28 6.75
CA ARG A 37 3.50 -16.14 7.05
C ARG A 37 4.24 -15.29 6.02
N ARG A 38 3.96 -15.53 4.73
CA ARG A 38 4.65 -14.86 3.63
C ARG A 38 4.40 -13.37 3.56
N PHE A 39 3.22 -12.93 3.98
CA PHE A 39 2.84 -11.51 4.02
C PHE A 39 2.95 -10.90 5.43
N GLY A 40 3.22 -11.70 6.47
CA GLY A 40 3.36 -11.21 7.84
C GLY A 40 2.05 -10.67 8.41
N LEU A 41 0.96 -11.43 8.23
CA LEU A 41 -0.40 -10.96 8.53
C LEU A 41 -0.76 -11.00 10.03
N PHE A 42 -0.03 -11.83 10.79
CA PHE A 42 -0.21 -12.01 12.24
C PHE A 42 1.12 -11.98 13.02
N ASP A 43 2.25 -12.03 12.31
CA ASP A 43 3.60 -11.96 12.86
C ASP A 43 4.52 -11.38 11.77
N ARG A 44 5.83 -11.43 11.96
CA ARG A 44 6.80 -10.97 10.96
C ARG A 44 6.69 -11.73 9.64
N LYS A 45 7.02 -11.04 8.55
CA LYS A 45 7.16 -11.60 7.22
C LYS A 45 8.26 -12.67 7.19
N GLU A 46 7.96 -13.83 6.62
CA GLU A 46 8.92 -14.93 6.44
C GLU A 46 9.34 -15.08 4.95
N THR A 47 10.54 -15.63 4.74
CA THR A 47 11.05 -15.94 3.39
C THR A 47 10.51 -17.26 2.87
N LEU A 48 10.61 -17.47 1.55
CA LEU A 48 10.20 -18.73 0.92
C LEU A 48 10.97 -19.94 1.47
N GLU A 49 12.24 -19.74 1.82
CA GLU A 49 13.11 -20.75 2.41
C GLU A 49 12.63 -21.11 3.82
N GLN A 50 12.41 -20.11 4.68
CA GLN A 50 11.92 -20.31 6.06
C GLN A 50 10.59 -21.05 6.09
N ILE A 51 9.64 -20.64 5.25
CA ILE A 51 8.33 -21.30 5.13
C ILE A 51 8.49 -22.72 4.57
N GLY A 52 9.39 -22.91 3.62
CA GLY A 52 9.67 -24.20 3.01
C GLY A 52 10.20 -25.21 4.01
N GLU A 53 11.20 -24.81 4.80
CA GLU A 53 11.78 -25.60 5.88
C GLU A 53 10.71 -25.97 6.92
N LEU A 54 9.94 -24.99 7.39
CA LEU A 54 8.88 -25.21 8.38
C LEU A 54 7.82 -26.22 7.89
N LEU A 55 7.41 -26.09 6.63
CA LEU A 55 6.35 -26.92 6.06
C LEU A 55 6.88 -28.20 5.40
N GLY A 56 8.18 -28.48 5.41
CA GLY A 56 8.78 -29.63 4.75
C GLY A 56 8.57 -29.67 3.24
N ILE A 57 8.60 -28.51 2.57
CA ILE A 57 8.51 -28.37 1.11
C ILE A 57 9.63 -27.49 0.56
N THR A 58 9.90 -27.63 -0.73
CA THR A 58 10.93 -26.80 -1.36
C THR A 58 10.50 -25.33 -1.44
N ARG A 59 11.49 -24.42 -1.40
CA ARG A 59 11.30 -22.99 -1.67
C ARG A 59 10.47 -22.72 -2.93
N GLU A 60 10.76 -23.45 -4.01
CA GLU A 60 10.04 -23.31 -5.28
C GLU A 60 8.57 -23.73 -5.14
N ARG A 61 8.27 -24.75 -4.33
CA ARG A 61 6.89 -25.14 -4.05
C ARG A 61 6.14 -24.05 -3.28
N VAL A 62 6.77 -23.41 -2.30
CA VAL A 62 6.17 -22.26 -1.58
C VAL A 62 5.85 -21.13 -2.56
N ARG A 63 6.80 -20.78 -3.44
CA ARG A 63 6.61 -19.73 -4.47
C ARG A 63 5.42 -20.02 -5.39
N GLN A 64 5.28 -21.28 -5.80
CA GLN A 64 4.17 -21.72 -6.64
C GLN A 64 2.83 -21.61 -5.91
N LEU A 65 2.77 -22.02 -4.64
CA LEU A 65 1.58 -21.87 -3.81
C LEU A 65 1.21 -20.41 -3.64
N GLU A 66 2.16 -19.55 -3.22
CA GLU A 66 1.96 -18.11 -3.08
C GLU A 66 1.34 -17.52 -4.36
N LYS A 67 1.97 -17.73 -5.52
CA LYS A 67 1.47 -17.21 -6.79
C LYS A 67 0.07 -17.72 -7.13
N ALA A 68 -0.19 -19.00 -6.92
CA ALA A 68 -1.49 -19.60 -7.22
C ALA A 68 -2.60 -19.05 -6.32
N ILE A 69 -2.32 -18.87 -5.03
CA ILE A 69 -3.29 -18.39 -4.05
C ILE A 69 -3.57 -16.89 -4.28
N VAL A 70 -2.53 -16.07 -4.42
CA VAL A 70 -2.69 -14.62 -4.69
C VAL A 70 -3.48 -14.41 -5.98
N SER A 71 -3.20 -15.19 -7.03
CA SER A 71 -3.97 -15.11 -8.28
C SER A 71 -5.46 -15.43 -8.07
N LYS A 72 -5.79 -16.46 -7.28
CA LYS A 72 -7.19 -16.81 -6.96
C LYS A 72 -7.88 -15.71 -6.15
N LEU A 73 -7.19 -15.16 -5.15
CA LEU A 73 -7.72 -14.08 -4.31
C LEU A 73 -7.98 -12.81 -5.12
N LYS A 74 -7.07 -12.42 -6.02
CA LYS A 74 -7.28 -11.32 -6.97
C LYS A 74 -8.50 -11.55 -7.85
N SER A 75 -8.66 -12.74 -8.43
CA SER A 75 -9.84 -13.06 -9.23
C SER A 75 -11.13 -13.04 -8.42
N ALA A 76 -11.10 -13.45 -7.14
CA ALA A 76 -12.25 -13.36 -6.25
C ALA A 76 -12.59 -11.90 -5.89
N ALA A 77 -11.57 -11.08 -5.62
CA ALA A 77 -11.70 -9.65 -5.36
C ALA A 77 -12.34 -8.91 -6.55
N SER A 78 -11.85 -9.14 -7.77
CA SER A 78 -12.42 -8.54 -8.99
C SER A 78 -13.81 -9.04 -9.35
N ALA A 79 -14.27 -10.14 -8.74
CA ALA A 79 -15.61 -10.69 -8.93
C ALA A 79 -16.54 -10.35 -7.75
N ASP A 80 -16.14 -9.37 -6.91
CA ASP A 80 -16.88 -8.90 -5.73
C ASP A 80 -17.23 -10.01 -4.72
N LYS A 81 -16.39 -11.05 -4.64
CA LYS A 81 -16.57 -12.20 -3.72
C LYS A 81 -15.93 -11.99 -2.35
N LEU A 82 -15.27 -10.85 -2.14
CA LEU A 82 -14.54 -10.52 -0.91
C LEU A 82 -15.05 -9.18 -0.35
N PRO A 83 -16.24 -9.13 0.27
CA PRO A 83 -16.88 -7.88 0.68
C PRO A 83 -16.06 -7.09 1.70
N ALA A 84 -15.43 -7.76 2.68
CA ALA A 84 -14.58 -7.08 3.66
C ALA A 84 -13.32 -6.45 3.02
N LEU A 85 -12.81 -7.02 1.92
CA LEU A 85 -11.72 -6.44 1.15
C LEU A 85 -12.20 -5.21 0.36
N GLN A 86 -13.42 -5.26 -0.18
CA GLN A 86 -14.01 -4.13 -0.91
C GLN A 86 -14.26 -2.94 0.02
N GLU A 87 -14.85 -3.15 1.19
CA GLU A 87 -15.02 -2.12 2.21
C GLU A 87 -13.67 -1.50 2.60
N ALA A 88 -12.65 -2.35 2.80
CA ALA A 88 -11.31 -1.88 3.09
C ALA A 88 -10.72 -1.01 1.98
N GLN A 89 -10.90 -1.42 0.72
CA GLN A 89 -10.46 -0.68 -0.45
C GLN A 89 -11.11 0.71 -0.51
N GLU A 90 -12.42 0.81 -0.25
CA GLU A 90 -13.17 2.08 -0.30
C GLU A 90 -12.64 3.08 0.73
N ILE A 91 -12.41 2.63 1.97
CA ILE A 91 -11.84 3.47 3.04
C ILE A 91 -10.41 3.90 2.68
N ILE A 92 -9.57 2.99 2.17
CA ILE A 92 -8.20 3.31 1.77
C ILE A 92 -8.20 4.35 0.63
N LEU A 93 -9.07 4.21 -0.37
CA LEU A 93 -9.18 5.14 -1.48
C LEU A 93 -9.59 6.55 -1.03
N GLU A 94 -10.55 6.67 -0.11
CA GLU A 94 -10.95 7.96 0.45
C GLU A 94 -9.76 8.70 1.09
N ILE A 95 -8.94 8.00 1.88
CA ILE A 95 -7.75 8.58 2.50
C ILE A 95 -6.69 8.91 1.44
N VAL A 96 -6.45 7.99 0.50
CA VAL A 96 -5.46 8.21 -0.57
C VAL A 96 -5.82 9.41 -1.43
N HIS A 97 -7.09 9.59 -1.79
CA HIS A 97 -7.56 10.74 -2.59
C HIS A 97 -7.36 12.08 -1.87
N THR A 98 -7.62 12.12 -0.57
CA THR A 98 -7.40 13.34 0.23
C THR A 98 -5.92 13.65 0.47
N ASN A 99 -5.00 12.74 0.09
CA ASN A 99 -3.56 12.86 0.30
C ASN A 99 -2.76 12.85 -1.03
N GLY A 100 -3.38 13.26 -2.15
CA GLY A 100 -2.67 13.38 -3.44
C GLY A 100 -2.56 12.07 -4.22
N ASP A 101 -3.53 11.18 -4.05
CA ASP A 101 -3.76 9.94 -4.82
C ASP A 101 -2.71 8.84 -4.68
N ILE A 102 -1.63 9.07 -3.92
CA ILE A 102 -0.58 8.11 -3.60
C ILE A 102 -0.22 8.28 -2.12
N MET A 103 0.01 7.18 -1.40
CA MET A 103 0.35 7.26 0.02
C MET A 103 1.25 6.11 0.49
N ARG A 104 2.20 6.40 1.39
CA ARG A 104 2.99 5.34 2.04
C ARG A 104 2.10 4.48 2.92
N ILE A 105 2.33 3.17 2.89
CA ILE A 105 1.64 2.20 3.74
C ILE A 105 1.84 2.51 5.24
N SER A 106 3.04 2.98 5.61
CA SER A 106 3.35 3.37 6.99
C SER A 106 2.57 4.59 7.49
N GLN A 107 2.19 5.51 6.59
CA GLN A 107 1.35 6.66 6.94
C GLN A 107 -0.12 6.24 7.00
N LEU A 108 -0.58 5.44 6.03
CA LEU A 108 -1.93 4.86 6.07
C LEU A 108 -2.19 4.08 7.35
N ALA A 109 -1.23 3.26 7.79
CA ALA A 109 -1.36 2.51 9.03
C ALA A 109 -1.62 3.41 10.24
N LYS A 110 -0.92 4.55 10.34
CA LYS A 110 -1.10 5.52 11.44
C LYS A 110 -2.44 6.26 11.39
N LEU A 111 -3.05 6.37 10.20
CA LEU A 111 -4.36 7.00 10.04
C LEU A 111 -5.51 6.02 10.25
N LEU A 112 -5.31 4.76 9.85
CA LEU A 112 -6.33 3.72 9.89
C LEU A 112 -6.40 2.99 11.23
N THR A 113 -5.29 2.92 11.97
CA THR A 113 -5.23 2.23 13.26
C THR A 113 -4.58 3.10 14.34
N PRO A 114 -4.91 2.89 15.62
CA PRO A 114 -4.32 3.66 16.73
C PRO A 114 -2.79 3.53 16.83
N GLU A 115 -2.25 2.36 16.49
CA GLU A 115 -0.82 2.05 16.71
C GLU A 115 0.03 2.11 15.42
N GLY A 116 -0.57 1.95 14.24
CA GLY A 116 0.14 1.95 12.96
C GLY A 116 1.27 0.91 12.89
N THR A 117 1.05 -0.28 13.47
CA THR A 117 2.09 -1.30 13.69
C THR A 117 2.68 -1.85 12.39
N LYS A 118 3.77 -2.62 12.50
CA LYS A 118 4.31 -3.36 11.34
C LYS A 118 3.34 -4.41 10.81
N ILE A 119 2.52 -5.00 11.68
CA ILE A 119 1.47 -5.93 11.28
C ILE A 119 0.38 -5.17 10.51
N ASP A 120 -0.05 -4.00 10.98
CA ASP A 120 -1.02 -3.16 10.24
C ASP A 120 -0.50 -2.79 8.84
N GLN A 121 0.79 -2.42 8.75
CA GLN A 121 1.44 -2.16 7.46
C GLN A 121 1.41 -3.39 6.55
N SER A 122 1.72 -4.58 7.06
CA SER A 122 1.63 -5.83 6.32
C SER A 122 0.20 -6.14 5.84
N ARG A 123 -0.81 -5.90 6.69
CA ARG A 123 -2.22 -6.12 6.36
C ARG A 123 -2.69 -5.15 5.26
N ILE A 124 -2.37 -3.86 5.38
CA ILE A 124 -2.71 -2.86 4.35
C ILE A 124 -1.98 -3.17 3.04
N GLY A 125 -0.70 -3.54 3.09
CA GLY A 125 0.07 -3.93 1.91
C GLY A 125 -0.55 -5.14 1.20
N PHE A 126 -1.01 -6.14 1.96
CA PHE A 126 -1.71 -7.29 1.38
C PHE A 126 -3.07 -6.93 0.80
N ILE A 127 -3.82 -6.03 1.45
CA ILE A 127 -5.07 -5.48 0.89
C ILE A 127 -4.78 -4.78 -0.45
N ALA A 128 -3.79 -3.89 -0.50
CA ALA A 128 -3.40 -3.18 -1.72
C ALA A 128 -2.93 -4.13 -2.84
N GLU A 129 -2.27 -5.23 -2.48
CA GLU A 129 -1.87 -6.27 -3.44
C GLU A 129 -3.07 -6.97 -4.07
N LEU A 130 -4.15 -7.20 -3.32
CA LEU A 130 -5.32 -7.96 -3.79
C LEU A 130 -6.40 -7.08 -4.42
N ALA A 131 -6.57 -5.85 -3.91
CA ALA A 131 -7.67 -4.97 -4.24
C ALA A 131 -7.56 -4.45 -5.69
N PRO A 132 -8.62 -4.59 -6.52
CA PRO A 132 -8.56 -4.26 -7.93
C PRO A 132 -8.34 -2.77 -8.23
N ASN A 133 -8.74 -1.86 -7.35
CA ASN A 133 -8.62 -0.42 -7.57
C ASN A 133 -7.44 0.22 -6.83
N LEU A 134 -6.59 -0.58 -6.18
CA LEU A 134 -5.38 -0.08 -5.53
C LEU A 134 -4.12 -0.42 -6.34
N ILE A 135 -3.17 0.50 -6.33
CA ILE A 135 -1.80 0.26 -6.77
C ILE A 135 -1.05 -0.40 -5.61
N SER A 136 -0.21 -1.40 -5.89
CA SER A 136 0.70 -1.98 -4.91
C SER A 136 2.12 -1.58 -5.28
N ILE A 137 2.79 -0.81 -4.44
CA ILE A 137 4.20 -0.47 -4.60
C ILE A 137 4.96 -1.16 -3.48
N GLU A 138 5.72 -2.20 -3.83
CA GLU A 138 6.56 -2.91 -2.87
C GLU A 138 7.74 -2.05 -2.39
N GLU A 139 8.10 -2.23 -1.12
CA GLU A 139 9.30 -1.61 -0.56
C GLU A 139 10.56 -2.14 -1.27
N SER A 140 11.44 -1.21 -1.63
CA SER A 140 12.69 -1.48 -2.33
C SER A 140 13.80 -0.52 -1.87
N ASP A 141 14.96 -0.55 -2.53
CA ASP A 141 16.05 0.40 -2.27
C ASP A 141 15.72 1.83 -2.69
N HIS A 142 14.70 2.02 -3.52
CA HIS A 142 14.34 3.33 -4.09
C HIS A 142 13.01 3.86 -3.57
N PHE A 143 12.11 2.97 -3.15
CA PHE A 143 10.74 3.31 -2.77
C PHE A 143 10.41 2.75 -1.39
N TYR A 144 9.68 3.53 -0.62
CA TYR A 144 8.91 3.02 0.52
C TYR A 144 7.71 2.22 0.01
N ALA A 145 7.21 1.27 0.81
CA ALA A 145 5.94 0.62 0.50
C ALA A 145 4.82 1.67 0.42
N ALA A 146 4.04 1.63 -0.66
CA ALA A 146 2.98 2.61 -0.92
C ALA A 146 1.81 1.98 -1.67
N THR A 147 0.69 2.69 -1.65
CA THR A 147 -0.50 2.39 -2.45
C THR A 147 -1.01 3.66 -3.11
N GLY A 148 -1.97 3.52 -4.02
CA GLY A 148 -2.51 4.61 -4.82
C GLY A 148 -3.81 4.23 -5.51
N ASP A 149 -4.46 5.21 -6.11
CA ASP A 149 -5.66 4.98 -6.93
C ASP A 149 -5.29 4.44 -8.32
N ARG A 150 -5.65 3.16 -8.57
CA ARG A 150 -5.37 2.50 -9.85
C ARG A 150 -6.21 3.07 -11.01
N GLN A 151 -7.31 3.76 -10.73
CA GLN A 151 -8.12 4.39 -11.78
C GLN A 151 -7.43 5.63 -12.35
N LYS A 152 -6.53 6.27 -11.58
CA LYS A 152 -5.77 7.45 -12.00
C LYS A 152 -4.39 7.10 -12.53
N TYR A 153 -3.70 6.14 -11.90
CA TYR A 153 -2.32 5.81 -12.23
C TYR A 153 -2.09 4.29 -12.26
N ASP A 154 -1.06 3.86 -13.00
CA ASP A 154 -0.49 2.53 -12.84
C ASP A 154 0.85 2.60 -12.09
N GLU A 155 1.34 1.46 -11.59
CA GLU A 155 2.59 1.39 -10.82
C GLU A 155 3.78 1.98 -11.58
N LYS A 156 3.86 1.71 -12.89
CA LYS A 156 4.94 2.18 -13.75
C LYS A 156 4.95 3.70 -13.82
N THR A 157 3.79 4.31 -14.05
CA THR A 157 3.58 5.75 -14.14
C THR A 157 3.96 6.42 -12.83
N VAL A 158 3.52 5.88 -11.69
CA VAL A 158 3.88 6.41 -10.37
C VAL A 158 5.39 6.39 -10.16
N ARG A 159 6.07 5.27 -10.47
CA ARG A 159 7.54 5.16 -10.34
C ARG A 159 8.26 6.17 -11.25
N GLU A 160 7.81 6.33 -12.49
CA GLU A 160 8.39 7.29 -13.44
C GLU A 160 8.19 8.73 -12.99
N GLN A 161 6.99 9.08 -12.51
CA GLN A 161 6.69 10.42 -11.99
C GLN A 161 7.49 10.73 -10.72
N THR A 162 7.58 9.79 -9.77
CA THR A 162 8.45 9.95 -8.59
C THR A 162 9.90 10.17 -9.00
N ALA A 163 10.43 9.41 -9.96
CA ALA A 163 11.80 9.60 -10.42
C ALA A 163 12.03 11.00 -11.01
N LYS A 164 11.06 11.50 -11.79
CA LYS A 164 11.09 12.87 -12.33
C LYS A 164 11.02 13.93 -11.23
N VAL A 165 10.17 13.75 -10.21
CA VAL A 165 10.11 14.66 -9.05
C VAL A 165 11.44 14.70 -8.30
N VAL A 166 12.07 13.54 -8.08
CA VAL A 166 13.40 13.44 -7.45
C VAL A 166 14.46 14.15 -8.30
N GLU A 167 14.41 13.97 -9.63
CA GLU A 167 15.31 14.66 -10.56
C GLU A 167 15.13 16.18 -10.53
N THR A 168 13.87 16.66 -10.54
CA THR A 168 13.54 18.08 -10.40
C THR A 168 14.14 18.66 -9.12
N ILE A 169 13.98 17.99 -7.99
CA ILE A 169 14.52 18.45 -6.70
C ILE A 169 16.05 18.46 -6.72
N LYS A 170 16.69 17.36 -7.13
CA LYS A 170 18.14 17.19 -7.01
C LYS A 170 18.95 17.93 -8.07
N LYS A 171 18.47 17.96 -9.31
CA LYS A 171 19.24 18.48 -10.46
C LYS A 171 18.78 19.86 -10.91
N THR A 172 17.48 20.11 -10.89
CA THR A 172 16.92 21.37 -11.42
C THR A 172 16.90 22.46 -10.36
N ILE A 173 16.46 22.12 -9.14
CA ILE A 173 16.42 23.07 -8.01
C ILE A 173 17.78 23.09 -7.30
N GLY A 174 18.31 21.92 -6.90
CA GLY A 174 19.65 21.81 -6.33
C GLY A 174 19.79 22.33 -4.89
N GLU A 175 18.71 22.79 -4.27
CA GLU A 175 18.64 23.28 -2.90
C GLU A 175 17.31 22.87 -2.22
N PRO A 176 17.20 22.92 -0.88
CA PRO A 176 15.94 22.70 -0.19
C PRO A 176 14.87 23.68 -0.67
N ALA A 177 13.73 23.17 -1.12
CA ALA A 177 12.63 23.97 -1.65
C ALA A 177 11.28 23.51 -1.09
N SER A 178 10.32 24.42 -1.06
CA SER A 178 8.94 24.11 -0.69
C SER A 178 8.27 23.26 -1.76
N ILE A 179 7.22 22.55 -1.39
CA ILE A 179 6.52 21.67 -2.33
C ILE A 179 5.84 22.45 -3.47
N GLU A 180 5.39 23.68 -3.19
CA GLU A 180 4.82 24.58 -4.18
C GLU A 180 5.86 24.92 -5.25
N LYS A 181 7.11 25.18 -4.83
CA LYS A 181 8.19 25.45 -5.77
C LYS A 181 8.55 24.21 -6.60
N VAL A 182 8.57 23.04 -5.96
CA VAL A 182 8.81 21.77 -6.67
C VAL A 182 7.71 21.52 -7.71
N ALA A 183 6.44 21.71 -7.35
CA ALA A 183 5.31 21.53 -8.25
C ALA A 183 5.34 22.51 -9.43
N GLU A 184 5.66 23.79 -9.18
CA GLU A 184 5.84 24.80 -10.23
C GLU A 184 6.92 24.36 -11.24
N VAL A 185 8.11 23.95 -10.76
CA VAL A 185 9.21 23.53 -11.64
C VAL A 185 8.92 22.20 -12.33
N TYR A 186 8.21 21.30 -11.66
CA TYR A 186 7.74 20.03 -12.23
C TYR A 186 6.62 20.23 -13.28
N GLY A 187 5.96 21.38 -13.28
CA GLY A 187 4.87 21.71 -14.20
C GLY A 187 3.53 21.09 -13.82
N SER A 188 3.23 20.98 -12.52
CA SER A 188 1.94 20.50 -11.99
C SER A 188 1.26 21.54 -11.13
N GLU A 189 -0.04 21.72 -11.34
CA GLU A 189 -0.89 22.53 -10.45
C GLU A 189 -1.33 21.74 -9.20
N ASP A 190 -1.25 20.40 -9.25
CA ASP A 190 -1.55 19.54 -8.12
C ASP A 190 -0.31 19.38 -7.23
N THR A 191 -0.21 20.26 -6.23
CA THR A 191 0.88 20.26 -5.24
C THR A 191 0.80 19.06 -4.31
N ALA A 192 -0.40 18.58 -3.97
CA ALA A 192 -0.60 17.44 -3.08
C ALA A 192 -0.09 16.16 -3.73
N HIS A 193 -0.38 15.93 -5.00
CA HIS A 193 0.12 14.78 -5.73
C HIS A 193 1.65 14.80 -5.89
N VAL A 194 2.24 15.98 -6.16
CA VAL A 194 3.72 16.11 -6.20
C VAL A 194 4.34 15.80 -4.83
N ALA A 195 3.70 16.24 -3.74
CA ALA A 195 4.10 15.89 -2.37
C ALA A 195 4.05 14.37 -2.14
N ALA A 196 2.96 13.74 -2.55
CA ALA A 196 2.73 12.31 -2.43
C ALA A 196 3.82 11.52 -3.17
N LEU A 197 4.09 11.87 -4.44
CA LEU A 197 5.15 11.26 -5.25
C LEU A 197 6.54 11.42 -4.64
N ALA A 198 6.86 12.63 -4.15
CA ALA A 198 8.13 12.89 -3.47
C ALA A 198 8.25 12.03 -2.20
N SER A 199 7.16 11.94 -1.44
CA SER A 199 7.15 11.20 -0.18
C SER A 199 7.48 9.72 -0.42
N ILE A 200 7.00 9.05 -1.46
CA ILE A 200 7.26 7.61 -1.58
C ILE A 200 8.72 7.26 -1.97
N SER A 201 9.56 8.26 -2.30
CA SER A 201 10.97 8.05 -2.61
C SER A 201 11.85 7.96 -1.36
N LYS A 202 12.81 7.01 -1.37
CA LYS A 202 13.91 6.93 -0.39
C LYS A 202 15.10 7.83 -0.73
N HIS A 203 15.10 8.43 -1.92
CA HIS A 203 16.20 9.28 -2.39
C HIS A 203 16.10 10.72 -1.89
N LEU A 204 14.97 11.09 -1.30
CA LEU A 204 14.74 12.39 -0.68
C LEU A 204 14.83 12.18 0.82
N ALA A 205 15.69 12.97 1.48
CA ALA A 205 15.63 13.10 2.93
C ALA A 205 14.23 13.62 3.31
N HIS A 206 13.72 13.19 4.46
CA HIS A 206 12.36 13.48 4.93
C HIS A 206 11.89 14.90 4.56
N LEU A 207 10.99 14.99 3.56
CA LEU A 207 10.15 16.15 3.35
C LEU A 207 9.12 16.13 4.48
N ASN A 208 9.47 16.81 5.57
CA ASN A 208 8.74 17.00 6.83
C ASN A 208 8.70 15.79 7.79
N ASP A 209 9.41 15.94 8.92
CA ASP A 209 8.78 15.75 10.24
C ASP A 209 8.21 17.10 10.69
#